data_AF-A0A520BSS6-F1
#
_entry.id   AF-A0A520BSS6-F1
#
_cell.length_a   1.000
_cell.length_b   1.000
_cell.length_c   1.000
_cell.angle_alpha   90.00
_cell.angle_beta   90.00
_cell.angle_gamma   90.00
#
_symmetry.space_group_name_H-M   'P 1'
#
loop_
_entity.id
_entity.type
_entity.pdbx_description
1 polymer ?
#
loop_
_entity_poly.entity_id
_entity_poly.type
_entity_poly.pdbx_seq_one_letter_code
_entity_poly.pdbx_strand_id
1 'polypeptide(L)'
;MPHRLTASALVLLLCAASAQAQEPAAFDAAKAQAWGANAQGLRAYTLVLLKTGPTPMAAGPARDEMFKGHFANMARLAKEGMLVYAGPLDGKDGLRGLFIFATNDLEAARNAVDTDPSSPAARWWPNCTATSAPPRCSR
;
A
#
# COMPACT_ATOMS: atom_id res chain seq x y z
N MET A 1 -5.63 -55.06 30.38
CA MET A 1 -5.05 -54.13 29.39
C MET A 1 -5.99 -53.95 28.19
N PRO A 2 -6.93 -52.98 28.18
CA PRO A 2 -7.64 -52.66 26.92
C PRO A 2 -7.96 -51.17 26.65
N HIS A 3 -7.40 -50.20 27.38
CA HIS A 3 -7.77 -48.76 27.20
C HIS A 3 -6.77 -47.92 26.40
N ARG A 4 -5.67 -48.49 25.92
CA ARG A 4 -4.63 -47.73 25.19
C ARG A 4 -4.84 -47.63 23.68
N LEU A 5 -5.81 -48.37 23.12
CA LEU A 5 -6.06 -48.40 21.67
C LEU A 5 -7.15 -47.40 21.23
N THR A 6 -8.02 -46.94 22.11
CA THR A 6 -9.15 -46.06 21.76
C THR A 6 -8.75 -44.58 21.67
N ALA A 7 -7.73 -44.15 22.42
CA ALA A 7 -7.28 -42.75 22.41
C ALA A 7 -6.55 -42.35 21.11
N SER A 8 -5.92 -43.30 20.41
CA SER A 8 -5.19 -43.03 19.17
C SER A 8 -6.10 -42.82 17.95
N ALA A 9 -7.28 -43.47 17.93
CA ALA A 9 -8.22 -43.34 16.82
C ALA A 9 -8.96 -41.98 16.83
N LEU A 10 -9.16 -41.38 18.01
CA LEU A 10 -9.87 -40.11 18.15
C LEU A 10 -9.01 -38.90 17.73
N VAL A 11 -7.69 -38.98 17.89
CA VAL A 11 -6.76 -37.91 17.47
C VAL A 11 -6.57 -37.87 15.96
N LEU A 12 -6.61 -39.02 15.27
CA LEU A 12 -6.52 -39.10 13.81
C LEU A 12 -7.77 -38.55 13.10
N LEU A 13 -8.95 -38.56 13.74
CA LEU A 13 -10.17 -37.98 13.16
C LEU A 13 -10.21 -36.44 13.21
N LEU A 14 -9.49 -35.79 14.14
CA LEU A 14 -9.48 -34.33 14.25
C LEU A 14 -8.57 -33.62 13.23
N CYS A 15 -7.58 -34.30 12.66
CA CYS A 15 -6.67 -33.70 11.67
C CYS A 15 -7.22 -33.68 10.22
N ALA A 16 -8.29 -34.43 9.93
CA ALA A 16 -8.88 -34.45 8.58
C ALA A 16 -9.77 -33.23 8.29
N ALA A 17 -10.19 -32.48 9.32
CA ALA A 17 -11.09 -31.33 9.17
C ALA A 17 -10.38 -30.00 8.81
N SER A 18 -9.05 -29.93 8.93
CA SER A 18 -8.27 -28.72 8.66
C SER A 18 -7.71 -28.63 7.23
N ALA A 19 -8.01 -29.61 6.37
CA ALA A 19 -7.58 -29.65 4.97
C ALA A 19 -8.66 -29.17 3.99
N GLN A 20 -9.46 -28.17 4.38
CA GLN A 20 -10.15 -27.36 3.38
C GLN A 20 -9.06 -26.57 2.64
N ALA A 21 -8.56 -27.14 1.54
CA ALA A 21 -7.75 -26.41 0.60
C ALA A 21 -8.51 -25.14 0.25
N GLN A 22 -7.91 -23.98 0.51
CA GLN A 22 -8.44 -22.71 0.06
C GLN A 22 -8.47 -22.78 -1.47
N GLU A 23 -9.64 -23.04 -2.06
CA GLU A 23 -9.86 -22.93 -3.49
C GLU A 23 -9.29 -21.56 -3.92
N PRO A 24 -8.36 -21.51 -4.89
CA PRO A 24 -7.81 -20.25 -5.35
C PRO A 24 -8.98 -19.36 -5.77
N ALA A 25 -9.03 -18.13 -5.24
CA ALA A 25 -10.10 -17.21 -5.55
C ALA A 25 -10.27 -17.11 -7.08
N ALA A 26 -11.48 -17.39 -7.57
CA ALA A 26 -11.75 -17.36 -8.99
C ALA A 26 -11.40 -15.97 -9.56
N PHE A 27 -10.64 -15.95 -10.66
CA PHE A 27 -10.23 -14.71 -11.31
C PHE A 27 -11.44 -13.95 -11.86
N ASP A 28 -11.60 -12.70 -11.42
CA ASP A 28 -12.65 -11.81 -11.89
C ASP A 28 -12.12 -10.90 -13.01
N ALA A 29 -12.27 -11.35 -14.26
CA ALA A 29 -11.79 -10.66 -15.44
C ALA A 29 -12.44 -9.27 -15.63
N ALA A 30 -13.73 -9.14 -15.29
CA ALA A 30 -14.46 -7.88 -15.43
C ALA A 30 -13.91 -6.81 -14.47
N LYS A 31 -13.63 -7.20 -13.22
CA LYS A 31 -13.01 -6.32 -12.22
C LYS A 31 -11.57 -5.98 -12.58
N ALA A 32 -10.79 -6.94 -13.04
CA ALA A 32 -9.43 -6.71 -13.51
C ALA A 32 -9.42 -5.67 -14.64
N GLN A 33 -10.30 -5.81 -15.64
CA GLN A 33 -10.43 -4.86 -16.73
C GLN A 33 -10.89 -3.48 -16.24
N ALA A 34 -11.87 -3.42 -15.33
CA ALA A 34 -12.36 -2.16 -14.74
C ALA A 34 -11.27 -1.40 -13.97
N TRP A 35 -10.28 -2.09 -13.42
CA TRP A 35 -9.15 -1.50 -12.70
C TRP A 35 -7.92 -1.23 -13.59
N GLY A 36 -8.01 -1.47 -14.90
CA GLY A 36 -6.88 -1.28 -15.81
C GLY A 36 -5.75 -2.30 -15.58
N ALA A 37 -6.09 -3.50 -15.12
CA ALA A 37 -5.12 -4.58 -14.97
C ALA A 37 -4.78 -5.21 -16.33
N ASN A 38 -3.61 -5.84 -16.40
CA ASN A 38 -3.18 -6.60 -17.57
C ASN A 38 -3.94 -7.95 -17.69
N ALA A 39 -3.61 -8.75 -18.71
CA ALA A 39 -4.24 -10.05 -18.96
C ALA A 39 -4.09 -11.08 -17.82
N GLN A 40 -3.15 -10.85 -16.89
CA GLN A 40 -2.92 -11.70 -15.72
C GLN A 40 -3.65 -11.18 -14.48
N GLY A 41 -4.44 -10.10 -14.59
CA GLY A 41 -5.11 -9.47 -13.46
C GLY A 41 -4.21 -8.55 -12.61
N LEU A 42 -3.02 -8.20 -13.10
CA LEU A 42 -2.09 -7.34 -12.37
C LEU A 42 -2.27 -5.87 -12.78
N ARG A 43 -2.48 -5.00 -11.80
CA ARG A 43 -2.52 -3.54 -11.97
C ARG A 43 -1.18 -2.93 -11.58
N ALA A 44 -0.73 -1.93 -12.34
CA ALA A 44 0.46 -1.16 -12.01
C ALA A 44 0.16 -0.10 -10.94
N TYR A 45 1.13 0.10 -10.04
CA TYR A 45 1.04 1.05 -8.93
C TYR A 45 2.32 1.88 -8.82
N THR A 46 2.17 3.08 -8.28
CA THR A 46 3.29 3.96 -7.94
C THR A 46 3.40 4.07 -6.42
N LEU A 47 4.54 3.69 -5.87
CA LEU A 47 4.87 3.86 -4.46
C LEU A 47 5.54 5.21 -4.25
N VAL A 48 5.00 6.00 -3.33
CA VAL A 48 5.56 7.28 -2.90
C VAL A 48 5.98 7.17 -1.46
N LEU A 49 7.19 7.62 -1.16
CA LEU A 49 7.71 7.72 0.21
C LEU A 49 7.79 9.19 0.60
N LEU A 50 7.16 9.52 1.72
CA LEU A 50 7.13 10.87 2.27
C LEU A 50 8.28 11.03 3.26
N LYS A 51 9.11 12.05 3.06
CA LYS A 51 10.26 12.37 3.92
C LYS A 51 10.04 13.73 4.59
N THR A 52 10.46 13.86 5.84
CA THR A 52 10.42 15.16 6.55
C THR A 52 11.27 16.19 5.82
N GLY A 53 10.68 17.37 5.55
CA GLY A 53 11.41 18.53 5.02
C GLY A 53 12.34 19.17 6.06
N PRO A 54 13.25 20.05 5.64
CA PRO A 54 14.24 20.69 6.53
C PRO A 54 13.60 21.62 7.57
N THR A 55 12.39 22.12 7.31
CA THR A 55 11.69 23.09 8.16
C THR A 55 10.36 22.50 8.63
N PRO A 56 10.33 21.76 9.74
CA PRO A 56 9.08 21.22 10.28
C PRO A 56 8.19 22.35 10.81
N MET A 57 6.88 22.24 10.56
CA MET A 57 5.90 23.16 11.14
C MET A 57 5.70 22.84 12.63
N ALA A 58 5.76 23.87 13.47
CA ALA A 58 5.56 23.74 14.91
C ALA A 58 4.12 23.30 15.23
N ALA A 59 3.93 22.62 16.37
CA ALA A 59 2.61 22.26 16.85
C ALA A 59 1.76 23.52 17.12
N GLY A 60 0.49 23.48 16.76
CA GLY A 60 -0.45 24.57 16.96
C GLY A 60 -1.56 24.62 15.90
N PRO A 61 -2.45 25.62 15.98
CA PRO A 61 -3.65 25.69 15.15
C PRO A 61 -3.38 25.65 13.64
N ALA A 62 -2.29 26.29 13.19
CA ALA A 62 -1.91 26.30 11.78
C ALA A 62 -1.51 24.91 11.26
N ARG A 63 -0.79 24.13 12.09
CA ARG A 63 -0.41 22.75 11.77
C ARG A 63 -1.64 21.86 11.71
N ASP A 64 -2.55 22.02 12.67
CA ASP A 64 -3.77 21.20 12.72
C ASP A 64 -4.67 21.47 11.50
N GLU A 65 -4.80 22.74 11.10
CA GLU A 65 -5.54 23.10 9.88
C GLU A 65 -4.90 22.54 8.61
N MET A 66 -3.56 22.60 8.50
CA MET A 66 -2.83 21.96 7.40
C MET A 66 -3.09 20.44 7.35
N PHE A 67 -3.09 19.75 8.50
CA PHE A 67 -3.38 18.32 8.54
C PHE A 67 -4.84 17.98 8.22
N LYS A 68 -5.81 18.83 8.60
CA LYS A 68 -7.20 18.66 8.12
C LYS A 68 -7.26 18.69 6.60
N GLY A 69 -6.56 19.65 5.97
CA GLY A 69 -6.42 19.72 4.52
C GLY A 69 -5.76 18.49 3.91
N HIS A 70 -4.71 17.96 4.55
CA HIS A 70 -4.06 16.69 4.15
C HIS A 70 -5.05 15.51 4.14
N PHE A 71 -5.81 15.32 5.22
CA PHE A 71 -6.81 14.24 5.30
C PHE A 71 -7.96 14.43 4.30
N ALA A 72 -8.41 15.67 4.08
CA ALA A 72 -9.42 15.99 3.07
C ALA A 72 -8.92 15.65 1.66
N ASN A 73 -7.65 15.96 1.36
CA ASN A 73 -7.04 15.60 0.08
C ASN A 73 -6.94 14.08 -0.11
N MET A 74 -6.50 13.34 0.91
CA MET A 74 -6.46 11.88 0.86
C MET A 74 -7.85 11.27 0.64
N ALA A 75 -8.87 11.78 1.34
CA ALA A 75 -10.26 11.33 1.16
C ALA A 75 -10.76 11.57 -0.28
N ARG A 76 -10.43 12.72 -0.88
CA ARG A 76 -10.73 13.03 -2.27
C ARG A 76 -10.05 12.04 -3.23
N LEU A 77 -8.73 11.86 -3.10
CA LEU A 77 -7.96 10.95 -3.96
C LEU A 77 -8.38 9.49 -3.83
N ALA A 78 -8.79 9.06 -2.63
CA ALA A 78 -9.33 7.73 -2.40
C ALA A 78 -10.68 7.55 -3.11
N LYS A 79 -11.57 8.56 -3.05
CA LYS A 79 -12.85 8.56 -3.76
C LYS A 79 -12.68 8.53 -5.28
N GLU A 80 -11.66 9.20 -5.80
CA GLU A 80 -11.29 9.18 -7.22
C GLU A 80 -10.67 7.84 -7.66
N GLY A 81 -10.39 6.92 -6.73
CA GLY A 81 -9.74 5.63 -7.01
C GLY A 81 -8.25 5.76 -7.35
N MET A 82 -7.67 6.95 -7.16
CA MET A 82 -6.27 7.23 -7.38
C MET A 82 -5.41 6.77 -6.21
N LEU A 83 -5.82 7.06 -4.96
CA LEU A 83 -5.11 6.62 -3.75
C LEU A 83 -5.66 5.28 -3.27
N VAL A 84 -4.83 4.23 -3.32
CA VAL A 84 -5.18 2.88 -2.85
C VAL A 84 -4.88 2.72 -1.37
N TYR A 85 -3.76 3.29 -0.92
CA TYR A 85 -3.33 3.17 0.46
C TYR A 85 -2.50 4.39 0.87
N ALA A 86 -2.72 4.83 2.11
CA ALA A 86 -1.91 5.84 2.78
C ALA A 86 -1.64 5.39 4.21
N GLY A 87 -0.42 5.57 4.69
CA GLY A 87 -0.08 5.20 6.05
C GLY A 87 1.22 5.80 6.57
N PRO A 88 1.37 5.89 7.91
CA PRO A 88 2.58 6.37 8.54
C PRO A 88 3.71 5.34 8.47
N LEU A 89 4.94 5.84 8.52
CA LEU A 89 6.17 5.06 8.73
C LEU A 89 6.79 5.42 10.09
N ASP A 90 7.77 4.63 10.53
CA ASP A 90 8.38 4.72 11.86
C ASP A 90 9.29 5.94 12.07
N GLY A 91 9.53 6.76 11.04
CA GLY A 91 10.39 7.93 11.11
C GLY A 91 11.87 7.65 10.85
N LYS A 92 12.29 6.39 10.71
CA LYS A 92 13.69 6.06 10.42
C LYS A 92 14.11 6.66 9.08
N ASP A 93 15.34 7.15 9.03
CA ASP A 93 15.89 7.87 7.88
C ASP A 93 15.02 9.06 7.42
N GLY A 94 14.21 9.63 8.33
CA GLY A 94 13.29 10.72 8.04
C GLY A 94 12.07 10.33 7.21
N LEU A 95 11.81 9.04 6.99
CA LEU A 95 10.61 8.55 6.30
C LEU A 95 9.40 8.57 7.23
N ARG A 96 8.37 9.34 6.89
CA ARG A 96 7.21 9.59 7.75
C ARG A 96 5.95 8.91 7.30
N GLY A 97 5.86 8.56 6.03
CA GLY A 97 4.68 7.92 5.48
C GLY A 97 4.89 7.42 4.06
N LEU A 98 3.87 6.78 3.54
CA LEU A 98 3.83 6.29 2.17
C LEU A 98 2.44 6.46 1.57
N PHE A 99 2.41 6.60 0.24
CA PHE A 99 1.20 6.47 -0.57
C PHE A 99 1.40 5.39 -1.63
N ILE A 100 0.33 4.65 -1.92
CA ILE A 100 0.24 3.75 -3.07
C ILE A 100 -0.81 4.33 -4.00
N PHE A 101 -0.36 4.82 -5.16
CA PHE A 101 -1.25 5.34 -6.20
C PHE A 101 -1.52 4.30 -7.27
N ALA A 102 -2.74 4.33 -7.77
CA ALA A 102 -3.31 3.39 -8.72
C ALA A 102 -3.00 3.77 -10.19
N THR A 103 -1.75 4.21 -10.42
CA THR A 103 -1.23 4.69 -11.71
C THR A 103 0.19 4.16 -11.95
N ASN A 104 0.57 4.04 -13.23
CA ASN A 104 1.96 3.85 -13.68
C ASN A 104 2.62 5.16 -14.16
N ASP A 105 1.87 6.26 -14.20
CA ASP A 105 2.36 7.57 -14.59
C ASP A 105 2.92 8.32 -13.36
N LEU A 106 4.24 8.52 -13.37
CA LEU A 106 4.97 9.21 -12.31
C LEU A 106 4.58 10.68 -12.19
N GLU A 107 4.23 11.34 -13.30
CA GLU A 107 3.83 12.76 -13.28
C GLU A 107 2.40 12.91 -12.73
N ALA A 108 1.50 11.99 -13.05
CA ALA A 108 0.19 11.94 -12.41
C ALA A 108 0.30 11.72 -10.88
N ALA A 109 1.19 10.82 -10.44
CA ALA A 109 1.47 10.62 -9.02
C ALA A 109 2.08 11.87 -8.37
N ARG A 110 2.97 12.57 -9.08
CA ARG A 110 3.57 13.85 -8.65
C ARG A 110 2.51 14.91 -8.39
N ASN A 111 1.67 15.14 -9.38
CA ASN A 111 0.58 16.09 -9.28
C ASN A 111 -0.39 15.73 -8.15
N ALA A 112 -0.65 14.45 -7.91
CA ALA A 112 -1.50 14.01 -6.80
C ALA A 112 -0.91 14.37 -5.43
N VAL A 113 0.40 14.21 -5.23
CA VAL A 113 1.07 14.61 -3.97
C VAL A 113 1.14 16.12 -3.83
N ASP A 114 1.38 16.86 -4.92
CA ASP A 114 1.51 18.31 -4.87
C ASP A 114 0.20 19.04 -4.48
N THR A 115 -0.94 18.34 -4.53
CA THR A 115 -2.22 18.85 -3.99
C THR A 115 -2.33 18.76 -2.47
N ASP A 116 -1.39 18.10 -1.78
CA ASP A 116 -1.40 17.94 -0.33
C ASP A 116 -0.73 19.12 0.39
N PRO A 117 -1.46 19.87 1.24
CA PRO A 117 -0.90 21.03 1.94
C PRO A 117 0.20 20.67 2.95
N SER A 118 0.31 19.41 3.36
CA SER A 118 1.34 18.95 4.30
C SER A 118 2.64 18.50 3.64
N SER A 119 2.72 18.51 2.31
CA SER A 119 3.87 18.04 1.54
C SER A 119 4.74 19.21 1.05
N PRO A 120 5.78 19.64 1.79
CA PRO A 120 6.78 20.55 1.26
C PRO A 120 7.71 19.76 0.32
N ALA A 121 7.57 19.98 -0.99
CA ALA A 121 8.44 19.48 -2.06
C ALA A 121 8.95 18.04 -1.82
N ALA A 122 8.12 17.06 -2.18
CA ALA A 122 8.55 15.68 -2.24
C ALA A 122 9.87 15.61 -3.03
N ARG A 123 10.96 15.22 -2.37
CA ARG A 123 12.19 14.82 -3.06
C ARG A 123 11.88 13.49 -3.72
N TRP A 124 11.25 13.57 -4.87
CA TRP A 124 10.95 12.43 -5.71
C TRP A 124 12.27 11.82 -6.15
N TRP A 125 12.55 10.60 -5.69
CA TRP A 125 13.69 9.84 -6.18
C TRP A 125 13.49 9.61 -7.69
N PRO A 126 14.29 10.20 -8.59
CA PRO A 126 13.93 10.27 -10.01
C PRO A 126 14.00 8.94 -10.77
N ASN A 127 14.32 7.81 -10.13
CA ASN A 127 14.80 6.64 -10.87
C ASN A 127 14.52 5.26 -10.26
N CYS A 128 13.40 5.07 -9.57
CA CYS A 128 12.95 3.72 -9.20
C CYS A 128 11.87 3.24 -10.17
N THR A 129 12.21 3.15 -11.46
CA THR A 129 11.43 2.34 -12.40
C THR A 129 11.67 0.88 -12.06
N ALA A 130 10.63 0.19 -11.60
CA ALA A 130 10.62 -1.26 -11.48
C ALA A 130 10.57 -1.88 -12.88
N THR A 131 11.68 -1.80 -13.61
CA THR A 131 11.95 -2.71 -14.72
C THR A 131 12.60 -3.97 -14.15
N SER A 132 12.54 -5.07 -14.90
CA SER A 132 12.94 -6.44 -14.53
C SER A 132 14.42 -6.66 -14.20
N ALA A 133 15.16 -5.62 -13.84
CA ALA A 133 16.55 -5.65 -13.39
C ALA A 133 16.63 -5.10 -11.95
N PRO A 134 17.58 -5.58 -11.12
CA PRO A 134 17.71 -5.10 -9.74
C PRO A 134 17.92 -3.58 -9.73
N PRO A 135 17.16 -2.83 -8.89
CA PRO A 135 17.21 -1.38 -8.90
C PRO A 135 18.60 -0.91 -8.46
N ARG A 136 19.31 -0.23 -9.37
CA ARG A 136 20.53 0.51 -9.03
C ARG A 136 20.12 1.85 -8.43
N CYS A 137 19.87 1.87 -7.13
CA CYS A 137 19.76 3.11 -6.39
C CYS A 137 21.17 3.69 -6.19
N SER A 138 21.58 4.64 -7.04
CA SER A 138 22.78 5.44 -6.75
C SER A 138 22.47 6.41 -5.62
N ARG A 139 23.16 6.25 -4.48
CA ARG A 139 23.06 7.10 -3.28
C ARG A 139 23.13 8.59 -3.60
#